data_AF-A0A382JCJ4-F1
#
_entry.id   AF-A0A382JCJ4-F1
#
_cell.length_a   1.000
_cell.length_b   1.000
_cell.length_c   1.000
_cell.angle_alpha   90.00
_cell.angle_beta   90.00
_cell.angle_gamma   90.00
#
_symmetry.space_group_name_H-M   'P 1'
#
loop_
_entity.id
_entity.type
_entity.pdbx_description
1 polymer ?
#
loop_
_entity_poly.entity_id
_entity_poly.type
_entity_poly.pdbx_seq_one_letter_code
_entity_poly.pdbx_strand_id
1 'polypeptide(L)'
;MAMDQAGELTAESDRSGVFIGTGIGGIETLEEQIGILLEKGSRRVSPFLVPMMMPNAATAAVSMKYGFQGPAETTCTACAAGTHAIINAS
;
A
#
# COMPACT_ATOMS: atom_id res chain seq x y z
N MET A 1 -1.32 18.59 -0.20
CA MET A 1 -0.93 17.19 0.11
C MET A 1 0.59 17.10 0.13
N ALA A 2 1.19 16.03 0.67
CA ALA A 2 2.66 15.95 0.88
C ALA A 2 3.48 16.25 -0.39
N MET A 3 3.03 15.75 -1.55
CA MET A 3 3.67 16.02 -2.85
C MET A 3 3.61 17.50 -3.26
N ASP A 4 2.50 18.19 -2.97
CA ASP A 4 2.36 19.62 -3.24
C ASP A 4 3.29 20.47 -2.35
N GLN A 5 3.65 19.95 -1.18
CA GLN A 5 4.56 20.60 -0.23
C GLN A 5 6.04 20.32 -0.53
N ALA A 6 6.34 19.22 -1.23
CA ALA A 6 7.71 18.81 -1.55
C ALA A 6 8.37 19.68 -2.64
N GLY A 7 7.57 20.41 -3.43
CA GLY A 7 8.07 21.14 -4.58
C GLY A 7 8.48 20.20 -5.73
N GLU A 8 9.40 20.64 -6.57
CA GLU A 8 9.90 19.83 -7.67
C GLU A 8 10.86 18.74 -7.16
N LEU A 9 10.54 17.48 -7.47
CA LEU A 9 11.42 16.35 -7.17
C LEU A 9 12.51 16.25 -8.24
N THR A 10 13.77 16.29 -7.82
CA THR A 10 14.94 16.29 -8.72
C THR A 10 15.66 14.94 -8.78
N ALA A 11 15.24 13.96 -7.99
CA ALA A 11 15.81 12.62 -8.01
C ALA A 11 15.23 11.80 -9.18
N GLU A 12 16.09 11.03 -9.85
CA GLU A 12 15.68 10.05 -10.85
C GLU A 12 14.72 9.00 -10.27
N SER A 13 13.91 8.39 -11.12
CA SER A 13 12.85 7.47 -10.68
C SER A 13 13.40 6.23 -9.98
N ASP A 14 14.51 5.68 -10.44
CA ASP A 14 15.20 4.51 -9.86
C ASP A 14 15.87 4.81 -8.52
N ARG A 15 16.08 6.09 -8.21
CA ARG A 15 16.58 6.59 -6.92
C ARG A 15 15.47 7.04 -5.97
N SER A 16 14.21 6.92 -6.38
CA SER A 16 13.04 7.32 -5.60
C SER A 16 12.28 6.08 -5.16
N GLY A 17 12.27 5.80 -3.85
CA GLY A 17 11.58 4.64 -3.25
C GLY A 17 10.28 5.01 -2.53
N VAL A 18 9.50 3.99 -2.16
CA VAL A 18 8.26 4.11 -1.38
C VAL A 18 8.31 3.14 -0.20
N PHE A 19 8.19 3.68 1.00
CA PHE A 19 8.12 2.92 2.24
C PHE A 19 6.87 3.35 2.99
N ILE A 20 5.93 2.42 3.19
CA ILE A 20 4.68 2.71 3.90
C ILE A 20 4.49 1.68 5.01
N GLY A 21 4.21 2.16 6.22
CA GLY A 21 3.83 1.32 7.35
C GLY A 21 2.31 1.08 7.38
N THR A 22 1.88 -0.15 7.67
CA THR A 22 0.48 -0.46 7.97
C THR A 22 0.38 -1.47 9.10
N GLY A 23 -0.72 -1.45 9.85
CA GLY A 23 -0.99 -2.45 10.89
C GLY A 23 -1.49 -3.78 10.32
N ILE A 24 -2.22 -3.75 9.20
CA ILE A 24 -2.89 -4.95 8.66
C ILE A 24 -3.17 -4.91 7.14
N GLY A 25 -3.24 -3.74 6.52
CA GLY A 25 -3.67 -3.59 5.13
C GLY A 25 -5.18 -3.34 4.99
N GLY A 26 -5.78 -3.78 3.88
CA GLY A 26 -7.19 -3.55 3.56
C GLY A 26 -8.13 -4.57 4.20
N ILE A 27 -8.18 -4.60 5.53
CA ILE A 27 -9.01 -5.58 6.27
C ILE A 27 -10.52 -5.42 5.99
N GLU A 28 -10.98 -4.18 5.79
CA GLU A 28 -12.36 -3.86 5.43
C GLU A 28 -12.73 -4.49 4.08
N THR A 29 -11.82 -4.43 3.08
CA THR A 29 -12.03 -5.11 1.81
C THR A 29 -12.16 -6.63 1.98
N LEU A 30 -11.35 -7.23 2.85
CA LEU A 30 -11.47 -8.66 3.12
C LEU A 30 -12.84 -8.99 3.73
N GLU A 31 -13.27 -8.24 4.73
CA GLU A 31 -14.58 -8.42 5.40
C GLU A 31 -15.73 -8.33 4.40
N GLU A 32 -15.75 -7.28 3.57
CA GLU A 32 -16.77 -7.09 2.54
C GLU A 32 -16.82 -8.25 1.54
N GLN A 33 -15.65 -8.71 1.06
CA GLN A 33 -15.58 -9.80 0.10
C GLN A 33 -15.95 -11.15 0.72
N ILE A 34 -15.69 -11.36 2.02
CA ILE A 34 -16.21 -12.52 2.76
C ILE A 34 -17.74 -12.47 2.82
N GLY A 35 -18.33 -11.31 3.11
CA GLY A 35 -19.79 -11.14 3.05
C GLY A 35 -20.37 -11.52 1.69
N ILE A 36 -19.75 -11.04 0.61
CA ILE A 36 -20.15 -11.38 -0.77
C ILE A 36 -20.00 -12.89 -1.04
N LEU A 37 -18.92 -13.51 -0.59
CA LEU A 37 -18.70 -14.95 -0.74
C LEU A 37 -19.82 -15.75 -0.08
N LEU A 38 -20.19 -15.40 1.15
CA LEU A 38 -21.21 -16.10 1.93
C LEU A 38 -22.62 -15.90 1.36
N GLU A 39 -22.96 -14.68 0.94
CA GLU A 39 -24.31 -14.36 0.46
C GLU A 39 -24.54 -14.73 -1.01
N LYS A 40 -23.51 -14.58 -1.86
CA LYS A 40 -23.66 -14.57 -3.33
C LYS A 40 -22.76 -15.59 -4.04
N GLY A 41 -21.91 -16.29 -3.30
CA GLY A 41 -21.02 -17.32 -3.80
C GLY A 41 -19.72 -16.78 -4.44
N SER A 42 -18.76 -17.69 -4.63
CA SER A 42 -17.38 -17.38 -5.04
C SER A 42 -17.26 -16.60 -6.35
N ARG A 43 -18.19 -16.82 -7.30
CA ARG A 43 -18.20 -16.10 -8.60
C ARG A 43 -18.43 -14.59 -8.47
N ARG A 44 -18.91 -14.11 -7.32
CA ARG A 44 -19.17 -12.69 -7.07
C ARG A 44 -18.05 -11.99 -6.32
N VAL A 45 -17.08 -12.73 -5.79
CA VAL A 45 -15.89 -12.16 -5.16
C VAL A 45 -15.09 -11.38 -6.22
N SER A 46 -14.69 -10.17 -5.86
CA SER A 46 -13.96 -9.27 -6.75
C SER A 46 -12.60 -9.85 -7.12
N PRO A 47 -12.20 -9.82 -8.41
CA PRO A 47 -10.82 -10.15 -8.79
C PRO A 47 -9.80 -9.16 -8.20
N PHE A 48 -10.24 -7.99 -7.74
CA PHE A 48 -9.42 -6.99 -7.08
C PHE A 48 -9.29 -7.20 -5.57
N LEU A 49 -9.89 -8.24 -4.98
CA LEU A 49 -9.74 -8.54 -3.56
C LEU A 49 -8.27 -8.58 -3.15
N VAL A 50 -7.45 -9.37 -3.85
CA VAL A 50 -6.03 -9.52 -3.50
C VAL A 50 -5.28 -8.18 -3.60
N PRO A 51 -5.31 -7.45 -4.72
CA PRO A 51 -4.67 -6.13 -4.81
C PRO A 51 -5.14 -5.10 -3.77
N MET A 52 -6.39 -5.17 -3.31
CA MET A 52 -6.93 -4.19 -2.36
C MET A 52 -6.72 -4.58 -0.89
N MET A 53 -6.72 -5.87 -0.54
CA MET A 53 -6.51 -6.29 0.84
C MET A 53 -5.04 -6.36 1.24
N MET A 54 -4.14 -6.62 0.29
CA MET A 54 -2.73 -6.88 0.60
C MET A 54 -2.12 -5.70 1.38
N PRO A 55 -1.31 -5.95 2.43
CA PRO A 55 -0.67 -4.89 3.19
C PRO A 55 0.13 -3.90 2.34
N ASN A 56 0.74 -4.38 1.25
CA ASN A 56 1.54 -3.57 0.35
C ASN A 56 0.77 -2.81 -0.74
N ALA A 57 -0.57 -2.89 -0.75
CA ALA A 57 -1.42 -2.20 -1.73
C ALA A 57 -1.15 -0.69 -1.77
N ALA A 58 -1.02 -0.06 -0.60
CA ALA A 58 -0.75 1.37 -0.50
C ALA A 58 0.64 1.72 -1.06
N THR A 59 1.68 0.96 -0.70
CA THR A 59 3.04 1.15 -1.23
C THR A 59 3.05 1.05 -2.75
N ALA A 60 2.44 -0.01 -3.30
CA ALA A 60 2.38 -0.23 -4.74
C ALA A 60 1.59 0.88 -5.45
N ALA A 61 0.45 1.30 -4.90
CA ALA A 61 -0.36 2.37 -5.47
C ALA A 61 0.39 3.71 -5.51
N VAL A 62 1.14 4.06 -4.47
CA VAL A 62 1.95 5.28 -4.43
C VAL A 62 3.12 5.20 -5.41
N SER A 63 3.83 4.07 -5.47
CA SER A 63 4.92 3.86 -6.43
C SER A 63 4.42 4.00 -7.87
N MET A 64 3.33 3.32 -8.23
CA MET A 64 2.73 3.41 -9.56
C MET A 64 2.21 4.81 -9.89
N LYS A 65 1.58 5.50 -8.92
CA LYS A 65 1.01 6.84 -9.14
C LYS A 65 2.06 7.89 -9.47
N TYR A 66 3.23 7.83 -8.82
CA TYR A 66 4.29 8.84 -8.98
C TYR A 66 5.48 8.36 -9.82
N GLY A 67 5.43 7.14 -10.36
CA GLY A 67 6.50 6.61 -11.20
C GLY A 67 7.80 6.34 -10.45
N PHE A 68 7.72 6.07 -9.14
CA PHE A 68 8.88 5.75 -8.31
C PHE A 68 9.29 4.29 -8.52
N GLN A 69 10.55 4.08 -8.89
CA GLN A 69 11.11 2.79 -9.33
C GLN A 69 12.21 2.25 -8.41
N GLY A 70 12.56 2.98 -7.34
CA GLY A 70 13.39 2.47 -6.26
C GLY A 70 12.65 1.42 -5.41
N PRO A 71 13.19 1.06 -4.23
CA PRO A 71 12.56 0.08 -3.33
C PRO A 71 11.10 0.45 -3.00
N ALA A 72 10.21 -0.54 -3.07
CA ALA A 72 8.79 -0.40 -2.77
C ALA A 72 8.42 -1.38 -1.65
N GLU A 73 8.59 -0.96 -0.40
CA GLU A 73 8.46 -1.81 0.77
C GLU A 73 7.30 -1.41 1.69
N THR A 74 6.81 -2.42 2.42
CA THR A 74 5.74 -2.24 3.41
C THR A 74 6.17 -2.84 4.73
N THR A 75 6.14 -2.02 5.77
CA THR A 75 6.46 -2.46 7.13
C THR A 75 5.18 -2.74 7.91
N CYS A 76 5.07 -3.94 8.47
CA CYS A 76 3.88 -4.36 9.22
C CYS A 76 4.25 -4.83 10.63
N THR A 77 4.28 -3.88 11.57
CA THR A 77 4.63 -4.12 12.98
C THR A 77 3.63 -3.41 13.92
N ALA A 78 2.34 -3.52 13.60
CA ALA A 78 1.24 -2.89 14.34
C ALA A 78 1.47 -1.38 14.56
N CYS A 79 1.34 -0.89 15.80
CA CYS A 79 1.45 0.53 16.14
C CYS A 79 2.81 1.16 15.77
N ALA A 80 3.88 0.36 15.75
CA ALA A 80 5.22 0.83 15.42
C ALA A 80 5.51 0.87 13.91
N ALA A 81 4.58 0.38 13.07
CA ALA A 81 4.80 0.20 11.63
C ALA A 81 5.23 1.49 10.93
N GLY A 82 4.62 2.63 11.28
CA GLY A 82 4.98 3.93 10.72
C GLY A 82 6.43 4.33 11.04
N THR A 83 6.82 4.23 12.31
CA THR A 83 8.19 4.54 12.74
C THR A 83 9.21 3.60 12.09
N HIS A 84 8.92 2.29 12.05
CA HIS A 84 9.81 1.33 11.40
C HIS A 84 9.91 1.54 9.88
N ALA A 85 8.84 1.97 9.22
CA ALA A 85 8.90 2.32 7.79
C ALA A 85 9.85 3.50 7.53
N ILE A 86 9.87 4.50 8.42
CA ILE A 86 10.83 5.61 8.32
C ILE A 86 12.27 5.13 8.53
N ILE A 87 12.49 4.25 9.51
CA ILE A 87 13.81 3.66 9.76
C ILE A 87 14.29 2.85 8.54
N ASN A 88 13.41 2.07 7.92
CA ASN A 88 13.74 1.28 6.72
C ASN A 88 14.03 2.15 5.49
N ALA A 89 13.48 3.37 5.44
CA ALA A 89 13.69 4.32 4.35
C ALA A 89 14.99 5.14 4.48
N SER A 90 15.66 5.06 5.63
CA SER A 90 16.83 5.90 5.97
C SER A 90 18.15 5.35 5.41
#